data_AF-A0A3D3IVK0-F1
#
_entry.id   AF-A0A3D3IVK0-F1
#
_cell.length_a   1.000
_cell.length_b   1.000
_cell.length_c   1.000
_cell.angle_alpha   90.00
_cell.angle_beta   90.00
_cell.angle_gamma   90.00
#
_symmetry.space_group_name_H-M   'P 1'
#
loop_
_entity.id
_entity.type
_entity.pdbx_description
1 polymer ?
#
loop_
_entity_poly.entity_id
_entity_poly.type
_entity_poly.pdbx_seq_one_letter_code
_entity_poly.pdbx_strand_id
1 'polypeptide(L)' 'MKPAKTVQNTQIAAPSEPLAAQLRPKSLAEVVGQDHVLAEGGAIYEMVQARHLPSMI' A
#
# COMPACT_ATOMS: atom_id res chain seq x y z
N MET A 1 -45.57 -3.46 24.69
CA MET A 1 -44.85 -2.36 24.03
C MET A 1 -43.36 -2.57 24.28
N LYS A 2 -42.53 -2.76 23.25
CA LYS A 2 -41.07 -2.92 23.38
C LYS A 2 -40.41 -1.66 22.80
N PRO A 3 -39.60 -0.89 23.54
CA PRO A 3 -38.73 0.07 22.89
C PRO A 3 -37.48 -0.65 22.35
N ALA A 4 -37.14 -0.24 21.13
CA ALA A 4 -36.08 -0.77 20.29
C ALA A 4 -34.70 -0.68 20.95
N LYS A 5 -33.85 -1.65 20.63
CA LYS A 5 -32.42 -1.61 20.92
C LYS A 5 -31.82 -0.39 20.22
N THR A 6 -31.38 0.59 20.99
CA THR A 6 -30.49 1.67 20.51
C THR A 6 -29.22 1.00 20.01
N VAL A 7 -29.05 0.96 18.68
CA VAL A 7 -27.80 0.54 18.06
C VAL A 7 -26.83 1.69 18.30
N GLN A 8 -25.94 1.56 19.28
CA GLN A 8 -24.84 2.51 19.47
C GLN A 8 -24.02 2.54 18.19
N ASN A 9 -24.14 3.63 17.43
CA ASN A 9 -23.33 3.89 16.25
C ASN A 9 -21.87 4.03 16.70
N THR A 10 -21.05 3.00 16.47
CA THR A 10 -19.63 3.03 16.75
C THR A 10 -19.00 4.10 15.88
N GLN A 11 -18.67 5.25 16.46
CA GLN A 11 -17.88 6.27 15.79
C GLN A 11 -16.50 5.69 15.49
N ILE A 12 -16.34 5.17 14.27
CA ILE A 12 -15.04 4.73 13.76
C ILE A 12 -14.27 6.02 13.54
N ALA A 13 -13.33 6.34 14.43
CA ALA A 13 -12.40 7.44 14.19
C ALA A 13 -11.72 7.14 12.85
N ALA A 14 -12.06 7.91 11.82
CA ALA A 14 -11.49 7.68 10.50
C ALA A 14 -9.98 7.92 10.61
N PRO A 15 -9.13 6.98 10.16
CA PRO A 15 -7.70 7.20 10.09
C PRO A 15 -7.42 8.49 9.31
N SER A 16 -6.42 9.25 9.76
CA SER A 16 -6.11 10.59 9.25
C SER A 16 -5.76 10.61 7.75
N GLU A 17 -5.43 9.45 7.18
CA GLU A 17 -5.04 9.27 5.79
C GLU A 17 -5.98 8.30 5.04
N PRO A 18 -6.20 8.50 3.73
CA PRO A 18 -7.02 7.59 2.92
C PRO A 18 -6.49 6.15 2.91
N LEU A 19 -7.38 5.17 2.72
CA LEU A 19 -7.01 3.75 2.69
C LEU A 19 -5.87 3.43 1.70
N ALA A 20 -5.88 4.07 0.53
CA ALA A 20 -4.82 3.88 -0.46
C ALA A 20 -3.44 4.32 0.05
N ALA A 21 -3.36 5.36 0.89
CA ALA A 21 -2.10 5.80 1.49
C ALA A 21 -1.61 4.79 2.53
N GLN A 22 -2.52 4.23 3.33
CA GLN A 22 -2.23 3.21 4.33
C GLN A 22 -1.68 1.92 3.70
N LEU A 23 -2.23 1.53 2.54
CA LEU A 23 -1.87 0.30 1.83
C LEU A 23 -0.67 0.44 0.89
N ARG A 24 0.02 1.58 0.86
CA ARG A 24 1.19 1.74 0.00
C ARG A 24 2.27 0.70 0.37
N PRO A 25 2.78 -0.07 -0.60
CA PRO A 25 3.88 -1.01 -0.41
C PRO A 25 5.07 -0.34 0.28
N LYS A 26 5.67 -1.04 1.25
CA LYS A 26 6.87 -0.58 1.96
C LYS A 26 8.15 -1.19 1.38
N SER A 27 8.00 -2.21 0.54
CA SER A 27 9.09 -2.89 -0.15
C SER A 27 8.71 -3.26 -1.58
N LEU A 28 9.71 -3.52 -2.44
CA LEU A 28 9.47 -3.93 -3.83
C LEU A 28 8.71 -5.26 -3.93
N ALA A 29 8.94 -6.19 -2.99
CA ALA A 29 8.30 -7.50 -2.97
C ALA A 29 6.78 -7.45 -2.67
N GLU A 30 6.29 -6.34 -2.11
CA GLU A 30 4.87 -6.12 -1.85
C GLU A 30 4.14 -5.53 -3.07
N VAL A 31 4.87 -5.11 -4.11
CA VAL A 31 4.26 -4.56 -5.34
C VAL A 31 3.70 -5.70 -6.18
N VAL A 32 2.41 -5.62 -6.49
CA VAL A 32 1.70 -6.65 -7.24
C VAL A 32 1.72 -6.33 -8.74
N GLY A 33 2.09 -7.31 -9.57
CA GLY A 33 1.91 -7.28 -11.03
C GLY A 33 3.11 -6.77 -11.84
N GLN A 34 4.20 -6.38 -11.19
CA GLN A 34 5.38 -5.80 -11.83
C GLN A 34 6.63 -6.67 -11.71
N ASP A 35 6.46 -8.00 -11.57
CA ASP A 35 7.55 -8.95 -11.29
C ASP A 35 8.67 -8.88 -12.34
N HIS A 36 8.31 -8.75 -13.61
CA HIS A 36 9.27 -8.66 -14.73
C HIS A 36 10.28 -7.51 -14.62
N VAL A 37 10.00 -6.49 -13.80
CA VAL A 37 10.91 -5.36 -13.56
C VAL A 37 11.34 -5.19 -12.10
N LEU A 38 10.52 -5.62 -11.13
CA LEU A 38 10.76 -5.41 -9.70
C LEU A 38 11.24 -6.64 -8.93
N ALA A 39 11.04 -7.86 -9.46
CA ALA A 39 11.58 -9.06 -8.85
C ALA A 39 13.09 -9.18 -9.07
N GLU A 40 13.74 -10.13 -8.39
CA GLU A 40 15.16 -10.40 -8.56
C GLU A 40 15.53 -10.65 -10.03
N GLY A 41 16.60 -9.99 -10.50
CA GLY A 41 17.00 -9.99 -11.92
C GLY A 41 16.22 -9.03 -12.82
N GLY A 42 15.16 -8.38 -12.31
CA GLY A 42 14.42 -7.34 -13.02
C GLY A 42 15.22 -6.03 -13.16
N ALA A 43 14.96 -5.28 -14.23
CA ALA A 43 15.76 -4.09 -14.56
C ALA A 43 15.79 -3.04 -13.44
N ILE A 44 14.65 -2.76 -12.80
CA ILE A 44 14.57 -1.77 -11.70
C ILE A 44 15.15 -2.35 -10.42
N TYR A 45 14.96 -3.66 -10.16
CA TYR A 45 15.58 -4.35 -9.04
C TYR A 45 17.10 -4.17 -9.08
N GLU A 46 17.75 -4.47 -10.21
CA GLU A 46 19.20 -4.32 -10.38
C GLU A 46 19.68 -2.87 -10.15
N MET A 47 18.94 -1.87 -10.65
CA MET A 47 19.26 -0.45 -10.44
C MET A 47 19.20 -0.06 -8.94
N VAL A 48 18.20 -0.56 -8.21
CA VAL A 48 18.07 -0.35 -6.77
C VAL A 48 19.21 -1.02 -6.01
N GLN A 49 19.56 -2.27 -6.36
CA GLN A 49 20.68 -2.99 -5.75
C GLN A 49 22.02 -2.28 -6.00
N ALA A 50 22.22 -1.72 -7.19
CA ALA A 50 23.38 -0.91 -7.53
C ALA A 50 23.39 0.49 -6.87
N ARG A 51 22.30 0.89 -6.19
CA ARG A 51 22.07 2.23 -5.64
C ARG A 51 22.28 3.34 -6.67
N HIS A 52 21.91 3.07 -7.91
CA HIS A 52 21.99 4.02 -9.01
C HIS A 52 20.69 3.98 -9.81
N LEU A 53 19.77 4.88 -9.45
CA LEU A 53 18.52 5.08 -10.18
C LEU A 53 18.68 6.27 -11.13
N PRO A 54 18.63 6.07 -12.46
CA PRO A 54 18.61 7.19 -13.39
C PRO A 54 17.28 7.95 -13.29
N SER A 55 17.24 9.16 -13.85
CA SER A 55 15.99 9.92 -13.95
C SER A 55 14.96 9.15 -14.78
N MET A 56 13.75 8.99 -14.26
CA MET A 56 12.60 8.39 -14.96
C MET A 56 11.62 9.50 -15.36
N ILE A 57 11.11 9.45 -16.59
CA ILE A 57 10.10 10.38 -17.14
C ILE A 57 8.75 9.69 -17.31
#